data_AF-A6HER0-F1
#
_entry.id   AF-A6HER0-F1
#
_cell.length_a   1.000
_cell.length_b   1.000
_cell.length_c   1.000
_cell.angle_alpha   90.00
_cell.angle_beta   90.00
_cell.angle_gamma   90.00
#
_symmetry.space_group_name_H-M   'P 1'
#
loop_
_entity.id
_entity.type
_entity.pdbx_description
1 polymer ?
#
loop_
_entity_poly.entity_id
_entity_poly.type
_entity_poly.pdbx_seq_one_letter_code
_entity_poly.pdbx_strand_id
1 'polypeptide(L)'
;MPAALVENSQVICEVWASNLEEEMRKIRETVLSYSYIAMDTEFPGVVVRPIGEFRSSIDYQYQLLRCNVDLLKIIQLGLTFTNEKGEYPSGINTWQFNFKFNLTEDMYSQDSIDLLANSGLQFQKHEEEGIDTLHFAELLMTSGVVLCDNVKWLSFHRSVHGDYGIPVSSS
;
A
#
# COMPACT_ATOMS: atom_id res chain seq x y z
N MET A 1 -12.38 32.41 2.70
CA MET A 1 -12.71 31.96 1.33
C MET A 1 -12.54 30.45 1.31
N PRO A 2 -13.59 29.66 1.05
CA PRO A 2 -13.39 28.22 0.91
C PRO A 2 -12.74 27.95 -0.45
N ALA A 3 -11.64 27.21 -0.44
CA ALA A 3 -11.05 26.67 -1.64
C ALA A 3 -12.10 25.78 -2.33
N ALA A 4 -12.44 26.11 -3.57
CA ALA A 4 -13.26 25.25 -4.39
C ALA A 4 -12.51 23.92 -4.54
N LEU A 5 -13.02 22.87 -3.87
CA LEU A 5 -12.60 21.51 -4.14
C LEU A 5 -13.02 21.24 -5.58
N VAL A 6 -12.05 21.21 -6.49
CA VAL A 6 -12.26 20.73 -7.84
C VAL A 6 -12.81 19.31 -7.68
N GLU A 7 -14.05 19.07 -8.10
CA GLU A 7 -14.68 17.75 -8.18
C GLU A 7 -13.96 16.90 -9.25
N ASN A 8 -12.67 16.64 -9.07
CA ASN A 8 -12.03 15.50 -9.73
C ASN A 8 -12.40 14.29 -8.89
N SER A 9 -13.52 13.66 -9.24
CA SER A 9 -13.94 12.38 -8.66
C SER A 9 -12.74 11.43 -8.64
N GLN A 10 -12.43 10.89 -7.45
CA GLN A 10 -11.35 9.92 -7.30
C GLN A 10 -11.69 8.68 -8.15
N VAL A 11 -10.90 8.42 -9.20
CA VAL A 11 -11.10 7.24 -10.05
C VAL A 11 -10.08 6.21 -9.62
N ILE A 12 -10.58 5.17 -8.96
CA ILE A 12 -9.80 4.04 -8.50
C ILE A 12 -9.78 2.98 -9.61
N CYS A 13 -8.59 2.56 -10.00
CA CYS A 13 -8.37 1.44 -10.91
C CYS A 13 -7.96 0.21 -10.10
N GLU A 14 -8.75 -0.86 -10.18
CA GLU A 14 -8.37 -2.15 -9.63
C GLU A 14 -7.33 -2.82 -10.54
N VAL A 15 -6.19 -3.17 -9.96
CA VAL A 15 -5.10 -3.87 -10.64
C VAL A 15 -5.02 -5.30 -10.12
N TRP A 16 -5.10 -6.23 -11.06
CA TRP A 16 -5.00 -7.67 -10.90
C TRP A 16 -3.86 -8.18 -11.79
N ALA A 17 -3.55 -9.48 -11.73
CA ALA A 17 -2.45 -10.04 -12.53
C ALA A 17 -2.62 -9.80 -14.05
N SER A 18 -3.86 -9.76 -14.54
CA SER A 18 -4.21 -9.63 -15.96
C SER A 18 -3.93 -8.24 -16.56
N ASN A 19 -4.03 -7.16 -15.77
CA ASN A 19 -3.86 -5.78 -16.25
C ASN A 19 -2.64 -5.08 -15.63
N LEU A 20 -1.85 -5.76 -14.79
CA LEU A 20 -0.70 -5.20 -14.09
C LEU A 20 0.29 -4.47 -15.01
N GLU A 21 0.72 -5.11 -16.10
CA GLU A 21 1.71 -4.50 -17.00
C GLU A 21 1.19 -3.24 -17.69
N GLU A 22 -0.10 -3.23 -18.05
CA GLU A 22 -0.74 -2.09 -18.68
C GLU A 22 -0.81 -0.90 -17.73
N GLU A 23 -1.26 -1.13 -16.49
CA GLU A 23 -1.38 -0.09 -15.48
C GLU A 23 0.00 0.42 -15.03
N MET A 24 0.99 -0.46 -14.90
CA MET A 24 2.37 -0.06 -14.63
C MET A 24 2.99 0.80 -15.75
N ARG A 25 2.51 0.67 -17.00
CA ARG A 25 2.90 1.59 -18.09
C ARG A 25 2.30 2.98 -17.89
N LYS A 26 1.01 3.07 -17.52
CA LYS A 26 0.34 4.35 -17.24
C LYS A 26 0.96 5.05 -16.02
N ILE A 27 1.33 4.30 -15.00
CA ILE A 27 2.01 4.84 -13.80
C ILE A 27 3.36 5.45 -14.15
N ARG A 28 4.15 4.80 -15.01
CA ARG A 28 5.44 5.31 -15.49
C ARG A 28 5.33 6.67 -16.16
N GLU A 29 4.25 6.92 -16.90
CA GLU A 29 4.00 8.23 -17.51
C GLU A 29 3.47 9.24 -16.48
N THR A 30 2.60 8.78 -15.58
CA THR A 30 1.96 9.62 -14.55
C THR A 30 2.97 10.20 -13.57
N VAL A 31 3.91 9.39 -13.08
CA VAL A 31 4.90 9.80 -12.06
C VAL A 31 5.81 10.95 -12.51
N LEU A 32 5.99 11.13 -13.82
CA LEU A 32 6.78 12.23 -14.38
C LEU A 32 6.15 13.60 -14.14
N SER A 33 4.81 13.66 -14.11
CA SER A 33 4.06 14.91 -13.90
C SER A 33 3.45 15.01 -12.50
N TYR A 34 3.19 13.87 -11.86
CA TYR A 34 2.53 13.74 -10.56
C TYR A 34 3.44 12.94 -9.62
N SER A 35 4.44 13.62 -9.07
CA SER A 35 5.49 12.97 -8.27
C SER A 35 5.18 12.85 -6.77
N TYR A 36 3.98 13.24 -6.33
CA TYR A 36 3.54 13.10 -4.95
C TYR A 36 2.64 11.87 -4.83
N ILE A 37 3.11 10.84 -4.14
CA ILE A 37 2.48 9.53 -4.09
C ILE A 37 2.00 9.26 -2.68
N ALA A 38 0.68 9.17 -2.50
CA ALA A 38 0.10 8.65 -1.27
C ALA A 38 0.04 7.12 -1.32
N MET A 39 0.47 6.48 -0.25
CA MET A 39 0.49 5.02 -0.11
C MET A 39 -0.40 4.58 1.05
N ASP A 40 -1.20 3.54 0.79
CA ASP A 40 -1.90 2.78 1.82
C ASP A 40 -1.76 1.27 1.55
N THR A 41 -1.76 0.45 2.59
CA THR A 41 -1.50 -0.99 2.47
C THR A 41 -2.38 -1.80 3.41
N GLU A 42 -2.91 -2.92 2.92
CA GLU A 42 -3.65 -3.88 3.73
C GLU A 42 -2.83 -5.16 3.92
N PHE A 43 -2.68 -5.55 5.19
CA PHE A 43 -1.95 -6.74 5.62
C PHE A 43 -2.86 -7.66 6.45
N PRO A 44 -2.54 -8.97 6.52
CA PRO A 44 -3.33 -9.94 7.27
C PRO A 44 -3.15 -9.85 8.81
N GLY A 45 -2.91 -8.65 9.33
CA GLY A 45 -2.74 -8.36 10.75
C GLY A 45 -1.35 -8.63 11.30
N VAL A 46 -1.26 -8.83 12.63
CA VAL A 46 -0.03 -9.18 13.34
C VAL A 46 -0.19 -10.59 13.87
N VAL A 47 0.62 -11.53 13.38
CA VAL A 47 0.53 -12.96 13.70
C VAL A 47 1.64 -13.38 14.67
N VAL A 48 2.78 -12.70 14.65
CA VAL A 48 3.94 -13.06 15.47
C VAL A 48 4.29 -11.94 16.44
N ARG A 49 4.59 -12.30 17.69
CA ARG A 49 5.19 -11.41 18.69
C ARG A 49 6.60 -11.91 19.01
N PRO A 50 7.65 -11.06 18.87
CA PRO A 50 9.01 -11.49 19.12
C PRO A 50 9.19 -11.74 20.64
N ILE A 51 9.82 -12.86 20.99
CA ILE A 51 10.09 -13.26 22.38
C ILE A 51 11.57 -12.96 22.67
N GLY A 52 11.86 -12.13 23.68
CA GLY A 52 13.23 -11.81 24.07
C GLY A 52 13.35 -10.57 24.95
N GLU A 53 14.59 -10.23 25.31
CA GLU A 53 14.92 -8.94 25.92
C GLU A 53 15.18 -7.91 24.82
N PHE A 54 14.47 -6.79 24.88
CA PHE A 54 14.59 -5.69 23.91
C PHE A 54 15.24 -4.49 24.57
N ARG A 55 16.10 -3.79 23.84
CA ARG A 55 16.86 -2.65 24.38
C ARG A 55 15.96 -1.44 24.67
N SER A 56 14.82 -1.35 23.99
CA SER A 56 13.82 -0.30 24.16
C SER A 56 12.45 -0.73 23.60
N SER A 57 11.40 0.03 23.92
CA SER A 57 10.09 -0.13 23.29
C SER A 57 10.13 0.07 21.77
N ILE A 58 10.97 0.98 21.28
CA ILE A 58 11.16 1.24 19.84
C ILE A 58 11.81 0.02 19.16
N ASP A 59 12.80 -0.59 19.81
CA ASP A 59 13.46 -1.80 19.33
C ASP A 59 12.47 -2.98 19.26
N TYR A 60 11.61 -3.13 20.29
CA TYR A 60 10.52 -4.11 20.26
C TYR A 60 9.53 -3.86 19.11
N GLN A 61 9.09 -2.61 18.91
CA GLN A 61 8.17 -2.27 17.82
C GLN A 61 8.80 -2.52 16.44
N TYR A 62 10.08 -2.22 16.27
CA TYR A 62 10.82 -2.52 15.03
C TYR A 62 10.93 -4.03 14.79
N GLN A 63 11.28 -4.80 15.82
CA GLN A 63 11.37 -6.27 15.69
C GLN A 63 9.99 -6.89 15.42
N LEU A 64 8.94 -6.37 16.06
CA LEU A 64 7.56 -6.77 15.79
C LEU A 64 7.19 -6.50 14.33
N LEU A 65 7.45 -5.30 13.83
CA LEU A 65 7.19 -4.96 12.42
C LEU A 65 8.00 -5.85 11.48
N ARG A 66 9.30 -5.99 11.71
CA ARG A 66 10.20 -6.79 10.88
C ARG A 66 9.75 -8.25 10.79
N CYS A 67 9.49 -8.90 11.93
CA CYS A 67 9.06 -10.29 11.95
C CYS A 67 7.73 -10.50 11.21
N ASN A 68 6.79 -9.55 11.31
CA ASN A 68 5.52 -9.68 10.61
C ASN A 68 5.64 -9.34 9.12
N VAL A 69 6.44 -8.36 8.73
CA VAL A 69 6.69 -8.05 7.30
C VAL A 69 7.42 -9.20 6.60
N ASP A 70 8.39 -9.84 7.25
CA ASP A 70 9.12 -10.96 6.67
C ASP A 70 8.24 -12.22 6.50
N LEU A 71 7.19 -12.37 7.31
CA LEU A 71 6.35 -13.57 7.37
C LEU A 71 4.99 -13.44 6.69
N LEU A 72 4.48 -12.21 6.56
CA LEU A 72 3.13 -11.96 6.06
C LEU A 72 3.17 -11.44 4.63
N LYS A 73 2.29 -11.98 3.81
CA LYS A 73 2.07 -11.46 2.46
C LYS A 73 1.13 -10.27 2.51
N ILE A 74 1.50 -9.21 1.80
CA ILE A 74 0.61 -8.07 1.56
C ILE A 74 -0.63 -8.53 0.78
N ILE A 75 -1.80 -7.96 1.08
CA ILE A 75 -3.07 -8.27 0.41
C ILE A 75 -3.39 -7.19 -0.63
N GLN A 76 -3.29 -5.91 -0.23
CA GLN A 76 -3.53 -4.78 -1.12
C GLN A 76 -2.51 -3.66 -0.92
N LEU A 77 -2.26 -2.92 -1.99
CA LEU A 77 -1.51 -1.67 -1.99
C LEU A 77 -2.30 -0.62 -2.79
N GLY A 78 -2.63 0.50 -2.16
CA GLY A 78 -3.20 1.68 -2.81
C GLY A 78 -2.11 2.71 -3.07
N LEU A 79 -1.98 3.15 -4.32
CA LEU A 79 -1.13 4.28 -4.72
C LEU A 79 -1.96 5.39 -5.36
N THR A 80 -1.96 6.57 -4.76
CA THR A 80 -2.62 7.76 -5.30
C THR A 80 -1.59 8.80 -5.72
N PHE A 81 -1.69 9.29 -6.96
CA PHE A 81 -0.74 10.23 -7.55
C PHE A 81 -1.30 11.64 -7.59
N THR A 82 -0.50 12.60 -7.14
CA THR A 82 -0.81 14.03 -7.08
C THR A 82 0.41 14.87 -7.50
N ASN A 83 0.17 16.14 -7.82
CA ASN A 83 1.24 17.10 -8.06
C ASN A 83 1.51 17.98 -6.83
N GLU A 84 2.46 18.91 -6.93
CA GLU A 84 2.82 19.84 -5.84
C GLU A 84 1.66 20.68 -5.31
N LYS A 85 0.63 20.90 -6.13
CA LYS A 85 -0.57 21.68 -5.79
C LYS A 85 -1.69 20.81 -5.21
N GLY A 86 -1.49 19.49 -5.11
CA GLY A 86 -2.51 18.52 -4.71
C GLY A 86 -3.55 18.25 -5.79
N GLU A 87 -3.25 18.55 -7.06
CA GLU A 87 -4.14 18.25 -8.18
C GLU A 87 -3.91 16.81 -8.66
N TYR A 88 -5.00 16.14 -9.05
CA TYR A 88 -5.00 14.77 -9.56
C TYR A 88 -4.83 14.73 -11.09
N PRO A 89 -4.23 13.66 -11.64
CA PRO A 89 -4.27 13.41 -13.07
C PRO A 89 -5.70 13.29 -13.59
N SER A 90 -5.93 13.70 -14.85
CA SER A 90 -7.22 13.53 -15.51
C SER A 90 -7.47 12.04 -15.78
N GLY A 91 -8.52 11.47 -15.18
CA GLY A 91 -8.83 10.05 -15.28
C GLY A 91 -8.45 9.29 -14.02
N ILE A 92 -7.73 8.17 -14.17
CA ILE A 92 -7.27 7.33 -13.05
C ILE A 92 -6.22 8.10 -12.25
N ASN A 93 -6.47 8.23 -10.95
CA ASN A 93 -5.54 8.87 -10.02
C ASN A 93 -5.10 7.95 -8.89
N THR A 94 -5.84 6.86 -8.67
CA THR A 94 -5.57 5.88 -7.63
C THR A 94 -5.53 4.49 -8.25
N TRP A 95 -4.44 3.76 -8.00
CA TRP A 95 -4.29 2.36 -8.38
C TRP A 95 -4.35 1.51 -7.12
N GLN A 96 -5.24 0.52 -7.13
CA GLN A 96 -5.37 -0.46 -6.05
C GLN A 96 -4.88 -1.81 -6.56
N PHE A 97 -3.68 -2.18 -6.14
CA PHE A 97 -3.06 -3.46 -6.47
C PHE A 97 -3.58 -4.54 -5.54
N ASN A 98 -4.09 -5.62 -6.12
CA ASN A 98 -4.62 -6.77 -5.41
C ASN A 98 -3.63 -7.93 -5.56
N PHE A 99 -2.96 -8.30 -4.47
CA PHE A 99 -1.92 -9.34 -4.49
C PHE A 99 -2.48 -10.73 -4.26
N LYS A 100 -1.72 -11.72 -4.73
CA LYS A 100 -2.05 -13.12 -4.52
C LYS A 100 -1.98 -13.48 -3.05
N PHE A 101 -3.09 -13.97 -2.51
CA PHE A 101 -3.23 -14.36 -1.11
C PHE A 101 -4.08 -15.62 -0.99
N ASN A 102 -3.61 -16.62 -0.25
CA ASN A 102 -4.28 -17.90 -0.07
C ASN A 102 -4.57 -18.16 1.42
N LEU A 103 -5.85 -18.21 1.80
CA LEU A 103 -6.29 -18.45 3.18
C LEU A 103 -5.97 -19.86 3.73
N THR A 104 -5.53 -20.78 2.88
CA THR A 104 -5.14 -22.14 3.26
C THR A 104 -3.64 -22.25 3.51
N GLU A 105 -2.83 -21.54 2.71
CA GLU A 105 -1.37 -21.64 2.74
C GLU A 105 -0.69 -20.51 3.54
N ASP A 106 -1.27 -19.30 3.50
CA ASP A 106 -0.65 -18.11 4.07
C ASP A 106 -1.03 -17.90 5.53
N MET A 107 -0.13 -17.31 6.32
CA MET A 107 -0.38 -16.97 7.72
C MET A 107 -1.21 -15.69 7.82
N TYR A 108 -2.18 -15.67 8.73
CA TYR A 108 -3.03 -14.52 8.99
C TYR A 108 -3.57 -14.50 10.42
N SER A 109 -4.02 -13.31 10.84
CA SER A 109 -4.87 -13.15 12.02
C SER A 109 -6.34 -13.30 11.61
N GLN A 110 -7.07 -14.17 12.30
CA GLN A 110 -8.50 -14.38 12.03
C GLN A 110 -9.29 -13.06 12.13
N ASP A 111 -9.03 -12.26 13.17
CA ASP A 111 -9.70 -10.97 13.37
C ASP A 111 -9.47 -10.02 12.17
N SER A 112 -8.25 -10.03 11.60
CA SER A 112 -7.93 -9.19 10.44
C SER A 112 -8.59 -9.68 9.16
N ILE A 113 -8.63 -11.00 8.92
CA ILE A 113 -9.36 -11.57 7.79
C ILE A 113 -10.85 -11.27 7.88
N ASP A 114 -11.45 -11.40 9.06
CA ASP A 114 -12.87 -11.11 9.26
C ASP A 114 -13.17 -9.63 9.02
N LEU A 115 -12.31 -8.72 9.49
CA LEU A 115 -12.43 -7.29 9.23
C LEU A 115 -12.31 -6.96 7.73
N LEU A 116 -11.36 -7.57 7.03
CA LEU A 116 -11.15 -7.36 5.60
C LEU A 116 -12.32 -7.94 4.77
N ALA A 117 -12.79 -9.14 5.13
CA ALA A 117 -13.97 -9.75 4.50
C ALA A 117 -15.22 -8.86 4.68
N ASN A 118 -15.43 -8.33 5.89
CA ASN A 118 -16.54 -7.41 6.17
C ASN A 118 -16.40 -6.07 5.44
N SER A 119 -15.17 -5.67 5.10
CA SER A 119 -14.88 -4.47 4.31
C SER A 119 -15.07 -4.68 2.80
N GLY A 120 -15.39 -5.91 2.38
CA GLY A 120 -15.70 -6.26 0.98
C GLY A 120 -14.56 -6.94 0.23
N LEU A 121 -13.48 -7.34 0.91
CA LEU A 121 -12.34 -7.99 0.26
C LEU A 121 -12.69 -9.42 -0.20
N GLN A 122 -12.43 -9.71 -1.47
CA GLN A 122 -12.79 -10.99 -2.10
C GLN A 122 -11.59 -11.94 -2.14
N PHE A 123 -11.35 -12.66 -1.05
CA PHE A 123 -10.19 -13.56 -0.92
C PHE A 123 -10.08 -14.60 -2.03
N GLN A 124 -11.19 -15.15 -2.52
CA GLN A 124 -11.16 -16.10 -3.64
C GLN A 124 -10.57 -15.47 -4.91
N LYS A 125 -10.92 -14.21 -5.20
CA LYS A 125 -10.36 -13.48 -6.34
C LYS A 125 -8.88 -13.17 -6.15
N HIS A 126 -8.45 -12.86 -4.92
CA HIS A 126 -7.02 -12.73 -4.61
C HIS A 126 -6.26 -14.04 -4.84
N GLU A 127 -6.83 -15.19 -4.51
CA GLU A 127 -6.19 -16.49 -4.74
C GLU A 127 -6.04 -16.80 -6.24
N GLU A 128 -7.08 -16.53 -7.03
CA GLU A 128 -7.16 -16.91 -8.45
C GLU A 128 -6.51 -15.87 -9.39
N GLU A 129 -6.73 -14.58 -9.15
CA GLU A 129 -6.35 -13.47 -10.05
C GLU A 129 -5.35 -12.48 -9.45
N GLY A 130 -4.91 -12.73 -8.22
CA GLY A 130 -4.00 -11.83 -7.50
C GLY A 130 -2.61 -11.72 -8.14
N ILE A 131 -2.03 -10.54 -7.98
CA ILE A 131 -0.71 -10.20 -8.49
C ILE A 131 0.39 -10.95 -7.73
N ASP A 132 1.34 -11.53 -8.46
CA ASP A 132 2.58 -12.03 -7.87
C ASP A 132 3.45 -10.88 -7.36
N THR A 133 3.83 -10.94 -6.09
CA THR A 133 4.56 -9.86 -5.42
C THR A 133 5.96 -9.63 -5.99
N LEU A 134 6.63 -10.68 -6.46
CA LEU A 134 7.96 -10.56 -7.07
C LEU A 134 7.86 -9.90 -8.44
N HIS A 135 6.88 -10.30 -9.25
CA HIS A 135 6.62 -9.67 -10.54
C HIS A 135 6.26 -8.18 -10.40
N PHE A 136 5.41 -7.83 -9.42
CA PHE A 136 5.13 -6.43 -9.10
C PHE A 136 6.40 -5.67 -8.69
N ALA A 137 7.23 -6.25 -7.82
CA ALA A 137 8.47 -5.62 -7.37
C ALA A 137 9.42 -5.32 -8.53
N GLU A 138 9.57 -6.25 -9.48
CA GLU A 138 10.38 -6.04 -10.69
C GLU A 138 9.89 -4.85 -11.52
N LEU A 139 8.58 -4.77 -11.77
CA LEU A 139 7.98 -3.65 -12.51
C LEU A 139 8.12 -2.33 -11.74
N LEU A 140 7.94 -2.35 -10.43
CA LEU A 140 8.05 -1.16 -9.59
C LEU A 140 9.49 -0.62 -9.60
N MET A 141 10.49 -1.50 -9.48
CA MET A 141 11.91 -1.13 -9.50
C MET A 141 12.34 -0.40 -10.77
N THR A 142 11.67 -0.67 -11.90
CA THR A 142 11.96 -0.05 -13.21
C THR A 142 10.95 1.06 -13.59
N SER A 143 10.05 1.43 -12.67
CA SER A 143 8.96 2.37 -12.95
C SER A 143 9.30 3.85 -12.75
N GLY A 144 10.39 4.16 -12.04
CA GLY A 144 10.72 5.52 -11.62
C GLY A 144 9.87 6.04 -10.44
N VAL A 145 8.97 5.21 -9.89
CA VAL A 145 8.22 5.48 -8.65
C VAL A 145 9.12 5.35 -7.41
N VAL A 146 10.09 4.46 -7.47
CA VAL A 146 11.08 4.22 -6.42
C VAL A 146 12.48 4.55 -6.94
N LEU A 147 13.40 4.85 -6.01
CA LEU A 147 14.80 5.19 -6.33
C LEU A 147 14.98 6.46 -7.18
N CYS A 148 14.01 7.39 -7.12
CA CYS A 148 14.10 8.68 -7.79
C CYS A 148 13.84 9.82 -6.80
N ASP A 149 14.79 10.75 -6.68
CA ASP A 149 14.79 11.85 -5.69
C ASP A 149 13.66 12.87 -5.90
N ASN A 150 13.07 12.88 -7.09
CA ASN A 150 11.96 13.76 -7.45
C ASN A 150 10.60 13.28 -6.95
N VAL A 151 10.50 12.04 -6.44
CA VAL A 151 9.26 11.45 -5.93
C VAL A 151 9.13 11.69 -4.42
N LYS A 152 7.97 12.16 -3.99
CA LYS A 152 7.65 12.41 -2.58
C LYS A 152 6.55 11.47 -2.11
N TRP A 153 6.84 10.72 -1.06
CA TRP A 153 5.90 9.75 -0.49
C TRP A 153 5.11 10.36 0.66
N LEU A 154 3.78 10.17 0.61
CA LEU A 154 2.84 10.51 1.67
C LEU A 154 2.32 9.20 2.25
N SER A 155 2.66 8.89 3.50
CA SER A 155 2.18 7.69 4.19
C SER A 155 1.40 8.08 5.42
N PHE A 156 0.29 7.39 5.69
CA PHE A 156 -0.43 7.48 6.95
C PHE A 156 -0.34 6.15 7.69
N HIS A 157 0.21 6.17 8.89
CA HIS A 157 0.22 4.98 9.74
C HIS A 157 -0.99 5.03 10.69
N ARG A 158 -2.00 4.20 10.46
CA ARG A 158 -2.91 3.82 11.55
C ARG A 158 -2.15 2.86 12.44
N SER A 159 -1.59 3.33 13.55
CA SER A 159 -1.13 2.42 14.59
C SER A 159 -2.34 1.56 14.99
N VAL A 160 -2.26 0.26 14.74
CA VAL A 160 -3.19 -0.75 15.28
C VAL A 160 -2.91 -0.86 16.77
N HIS A 161 -3.29 0.20 17.46
CA HIS A 161 -3.38 0.49 18.88
C HIS A 161 -3.45 2.03 18.95
N GLY A 162 -4.51 2.54 19.55
CA GLY A 162 -4.69 3.97 19.73
C GLY A 162 -3.45 4.62 20.31
N ASP A 163 -3.18 5.82 19.80
CA ASP A 163 -2.15 6.78 20.22
C ASP A 163 -0.74 6.54 19.65
N TYR A 164 -0.39 7.35 18.64
CA TYR A 164 0.72 8.31 18.61
C TYR A 164 1.01 8.66 17.13
N GLY A 165 0.46 9.79 16.67
CA GLY A 165 0.83 10.38 15.39
C GLY A 165 2.29 10.82 15.43
N ILE A 166 3.10 10.34 14.50
CA ILE A 166 4.42 10.89 14.24
C ILE A 166 4.28 11.87 13.07
N PRO A 167 4.53 13.18 13.27
CA PRO A 167 4.65 14.10 12.15
C PRO A 167 5.98 13.80 11.46
N VAL A 168 5.93 13.32 10.21
CA VAL A 168 7.14 13.22 9.38
C VAL A 168 7.47 14.64 8.91
N SER A 169 8.41 15.29 9.61
CA SER A 169 9.03 16.52 9.13
C SER A 169 10.06 16.16 8.06
N SER A 170 9.81 16.62 6.83
CA SER A 170 10.80 16.63 5.75
C SER A 170 11.97 17.56 6.09
N SER A 171 13.18 17.11 5.78
CA SER A 171 14.38 17.96 5.62
C SER A 171 14.99 17.63 4.26
#